data_AF-A0A4R4QHF8-F1
#
_entry.id   AF-A0A4R4QHF8-F1
#
_cell.length_a   1.000
_cell.length_b   1.000
_cell.length_c   1.000
_cell.angle_alpha   90.00
_cell.angle_beta   90.00
_cell.angle_gamma   90.00
#
_symmetry.space_group_name_H-M   'P 1'
#
loop_
_entity.id
_entity.type
_entity.pdbx_description
1 polymer ?
#
loop_
_entity_poly.entity_id
_entity_poly.type
_entity_poly.pdbx_seq_one_letter_code
_entity_poly.pdbx_strand_id
1 'polypeptide(L)'
;MTQTLVNHRIQPLPKHVGTAGLRQLGYGVRLVPIGIQAMADAIIGRPDDANARWQQVHSERKASGVAVFGAGLASSVLGLMSWFLLLLLVMSVIRGPFYGLVEPGPYGAGTWGGPTRAGAWAVHAAVSIPIIVLIPFVLRGIAALHAALIRKVYGVSTARWVLPATIAVCAGGMLFFWSWIQQL
;
A
#
# COMPACT_ATOMS: atom_id res chain seq x y z
N MET A 1 -47.42 5.60 25.48
CA MET A 1 -46.11 6.19 25.11
C MET A 1 -45.05 5.49 25.94
N THR A 2 -44.31 4.55 25.35
CA THR A 2 -43.30 3.77 26.08
C THR A 2 -42.00 3.86 25.29
N GLN A 3 -41.06 4.66 25.80
CA GLN A 3 -39.73 4.85 25.25
C GLN A 3 -38.89 3.59 25.45
N THR A 4 -38.50 2.94 24.36
CA THR A 4 -37.46 1.90 24.35
C THR A 4 -36.09 2.58 24.26
N LEU A 5 -35.40 2.65 25.40
CA LEU A 5 -33.99 3.06 25.48
C LEU A 5 -33.11 1.99 24.82
N VAL A 6 -32.59 2.30 23.62
CA VAL A 6 -31.58 1.49 22.93
C VAL A 6 -30.25 1.67 23.64
N ASN A 7 -29.86 0.62 24.35
CA ASN A 7 -28.60 0.53 25.09
C ASN A 7 -27.45 0.29 24.09
N HIS A 8 -26.77 1.35 23.64
CA HIS A 8 -25.57 1.26 22.81
C HIS A 8 -24.38 0.74 23.65
N ARG A 9 -24.31 -0.58 23.80
CA ARG A 9 -23.15 -1.26 24.38
C ARG A 9 -21.96 -1.08 23.42
N ILE A 10 -20.99 -0.25 23.79
CA ILE A 10 -19.71 -0.10 23.08
C ILE A 10 -19.04 -1.47 23.02
N GLN A 11 -18.95 -2.06 21.83
CA GLN A 11 -18.18 -3.27 21.60
C GLN A 11 -16.68 -2.96 21.74
N PRO A 12 -15.92 -3.71 22.57
CA PRO A 12 -14.48 -3.56 22.63
C PRO A 12 -13.84 -3.98 21.31
N LEU A 13 -12.93 -3.13 20.80
CA LEU A 13 -12.15 -3.39 19.58
C LEU A 13 -11.35 -4.71 19.71
N PRO A 14 -11.44 -5.63 18.73
CA PRO A 14 -10.72 -6.88 18.77
C PRO A 14 -9.20 -6.67 18.67
N LYS A 15 -8.47 -7.21 19.66
CA LYS A 15 -7.01 -7.21 19.76
C LYS A 15 -6.39 -8.24 18.79
N HIS A 16 -6.35 -7.94 17.50
CA HIS A 16 -5.67 -8.81 16.51
C HIS A 16 -4.59 -8.06 15.74
N VAL A 17 -3.45 -7.83 16.38
CA VAL A 17 -2.31 -7.11 15.78
C VAL A 17 -1.48 -8.01 14.86
N GLY A 18 -1.46 -9.34 15.09
CA GLY A 18 -0.62 -10.28 14.33
C GLY A 18 -1.18 -10.71 12.96
N THR A 19 -2.46 -11.05 12.87
CA THR A 19 -3.09 -11.51 11.62
C THR A 19 -3.43 -10.37 10.65
N ALA A 20 -3.52 -9.13 11.16
CA ALA A 20 -3.76 -7.94 10.37
C ALA A 20 -2.60 -7.64 9.40
N GLY A 21 -1.35 -7.86 9.83
CA GLY A 21 -0.16 -7.60 9.01
C GLY A 21 -0.10 -8.47 7.76
N LEU A 22 -0.18 -9.80 7.90
CA LEU A 22 -0.14 -10.76 6.79
C LEU A 22 -1.27 -10.56 5.77
N ARG A 23 -2.49 -10.27 6.24
CA ARG A 23 -3.62 -9.95 5.35
C ARG A 23 -3.39 -8.65 4.56
N GLN A 24 -2.76 -7.64 5.17
CA GLN A 24 -2.45 -6.37 4.51
C GLN A 24 -1.34 -6.52 3.46
N LEU A 25 -0.31 -7.31 3.75
CA LEU A 25 0.73 -7.64 2.76
C LEU A 25 0.12 -8.36 1.55
N GLY A 26 -0.74 -9.36 1.81
CA GLY A 26 -1.47 -10.07 0.74
C GLY A 26 -2.42 -9.20 -0.06
N TYR A 27 -3.00 -8.15 0.55
CA TYR A 27 -3.86 -7.20 -0.14
C TYR A 27 -3.08 -6.36 -1.16
N GLY A 28 -1.98 -5.74 -0.74
CA GLY A 28 -1.12 -4.95 -1.62
C GLY A 28 -0.60 -5.74 -2.81
N VAL A 29 -0.26 -7.03 -2.60
CA VAL A 29 0.18 -7.92 -3.68
C VAL A 29 -0.90 -8.11 -4.75
N ARG A 30 -2.17 -8.23 -4.34
CA ARG A 30 -3.30 -8.48 -5.26
C ARG A 30 -3.80 -7.23 -5.98
N LEU A 31 -3.43 -6.03 -5.54
CA LEU A 31 -3.93 -4.78 -6.12
C LEU A 31 -3.58 -4.61 -7.60
N VAL A 32 -2.38 -5.04 -8.02
CA VAL A 32 -1.96 -4.94 -9.43
C VAL A 32 -2.84 -5.79 -10.35
N PRO A 33 -2.97 -7.13 -10.16
CA PRO A 33 -3.80 -7.94 -11.05
C PRO A 33 -5.28 -7.55 -10.97
N ILE A 34 -5.76 -7.15 -9.80
CA ILE A 34 -7.13 -6.65 -9.63
C ILE A 34 -7.37 -5.35 -10.42
N GLY A 35 -6.41 -4.41 -10.36
CA GLY A 35 -6.50 -3.14 -11.09
C GLY A 35 -6.50 -3.33 -12.61
N ILE A 36 -5.60 -4.17 -13.12
CA ILE A 36 -5.52 -4.51 -14.55
C ILE A 36 -6.84 -5.14 -15.03
N GLN A 37 -7.38 -6.08 -14.26
CA GLN A 37 -8.66 -6.73 -14.59
C GLN A 37 -9.82 -5.73 -14.58
N ALA A 38 -9.88 -4.81 -13.61
CA ALA A 38 -10.92 -3.78 -13.58
C ALA A 38 -10.84 -2.83 -14.79
N MET A 39 -9.63 -2.49 -15.25
CA MET A 39 -9.45 -1.71 -16.47
C MET A 39 -9.94 -2.48 -17.71
N ALA A 40 -9.61 -3.78 -17.81
CA ALA A 40 -10.07 -4.64 -18.90
C ALA A 40 -11.60 -4.79 -18.90
N ASP A 41 -12.21 -5.04 -17.75
CA ASP A 41 -13.67 -5.16 -17.56
C ASP A 41 -14.36 -3.85 -17.98
N ALA A 42 -13.77 -2.68 -17.67
CA ALA A 42 -14.29 -1.39 -18.10
C ALA A 42 -14.22 -1.17 -19.63
N ILE A 43 -13.12 -1.59 -20.27
CA ILE A 43 -12.94 -1.49 -21.73
C ILE A 43 -13.95 -2.39 -22.47
N ILE A 44 -14.22 -3.58 -21.93
CA ILE A 44 -15.15 -4.57 -22.53
C ILE A 44 -16.62 -4.20 -22.26
N GLY A 45 -16.90 -3.16 -21.47
CA GLY A 45 -18.26 -2.74 -21.13
C GLY A 45 -18.92 -3.60 -20.06
N ARG A 46 -18.13 -4.26 -19.20
CA ARG A 46 -18.57 -5.12 -18.09
C ARG A 46 -18.19 -4.54 -16.71
N PRO A 47 -18.51 -3.26 -16.40
CA PRO A 47 -18.09 -2.61 -15.16
C PRO A 47 -18.67 -3.25 -13.88
N ASP A 48 -19.77 -4.01 -14.00
CA ASP A 48 -20.41 -4.70 -12.87
C ASP A 48 -19.55 -5.88 -12.36
N ASP A 49 -18.77 -6.54 -13.24
CA ASP A 49 -17.89 -7.65 -12.88
C ASP A 49 -16.70 -7.18 -12.03
N ALA A 50 -16.25 -5.95 -12.23
CA ALA A 50 -15.19 -5.34 -11.42
C ALA A 50 -15.63 -5.16 -9.94
N ASN A 51 -16.92 -4.91 -9.68
CA ASN A 51 -17.44 -4.74 -8.31
C ASN A 51 -17.33 -6.05 -7.51
N ALA A 52 -17.68 -7.18 -8.15
CA ALA A 52 -17.60 -8.50 -7.54
C ALA A 52 -16.16 -8.87 -7.12
N ARG A 53 -15.14 -8.34 -7.80
CA ARG A 53 -13.72 -8.57 -7.48
C ARG A 53 -13.23 -7.72 -6.31
N TRP A 54 -13.70 -6.48 -6.19
CA TRP A 54 -13.29 -5.61 -5.10
C TRP A 54 -13.93 -5.98 -3.77
N GLN A 55 -15.08 -6.67 -3.76
CA GLN A 55 -15.76 -7.22 -2.57
C GLN A 55 -15.91 -6.24 -1.39
N GLN A 56 -15.85 -4.93 -1.65
CA GLN A 56 -15.73 -3.90 -0.62
C GLN A 56 -17.02 -3.11 -0.42
N VAL A 57 -17.94 -3.14 -1.37
CA VAL A 57 -19.13 -2.30 -1.35
C VAL A 57 -20.33 -3.03 -1.94
N HIS A 58 -21.36 -3.25 -1.12
CA HIS A 58 -22.71 -3.50 -1.63
C HIS A 58 -23.33 -2.13 -1.89
N SER A 59 -23.37 -1.71 -3.15
CA SER A 59 -24.03 -0.48 -3.58
C SER A 59 -25.05 -0.82 -4.65
N GLU A 60 -26.24 -0.26 -4.53
CA GLU A 60 -27.29 -0.33 -5.57
C GLU A 60 -26.95 0.58 -6.76
N ARG A 61 -25.99 1.51 -6.59
CA ARG A 61 -25.57 2.43 -7.65
C ARG A 61 -24.47 1.82 -8.49
N LYS A 62 -24.74 1.68 -9.79
CA LYS A 62 -23.75 1.28 -10.79
C LYS A 62 -22.73 2.40 -11.03
N ALA A 63 -21.45 2.05 -11.02
CA ALA A 63 -20.36 2.96 -11.38
C ALA A 63 -20.26 3.10 -12.90
N SER A 64 -19.88 4.28 -13.41
CA SER A 64 -19.65 4.46 -14.85
C SER A 64 -18.36 3.74 -15.28
N GLY A 65 -18.30 3.27 -16.54
CA GLY A 65 -17.11 2.60 -17.07
C GLY A 65 -15.84 3.44 -16.95
N VAL A 66 -15.92 4.76 -17.15
CA VAL A 66 -14.80 5.70 -16.96
C VAL A 66 -14.33 5.74 -15.50
N ALA A 67 -15.26 5.75 -14.54
CA ALA A 67 -14.92 5.75 -13.12
C ALA A 67 -14.27 4.42 -12.70
N VAL A 68 -14.76 3.29 -13.23
CA VAL A 68 -14.17 1.95 -13.00
C VAL A 68 -12.78 1.87 -13.61
N PHE A 69 -12.58 2.37 -14.84
CA PHE A 69 -11.27 2.41 -15.47
C PHE A 69 -10.26 3.25 -14.67
N GLY A 70 -10.65 4.47 -14.26
CA GLY A 70 -9.80 5.33 -13.44
C GLY A 70 -9.46 4.72 -12.08
N ALA A 71 -10.42 4.04 -11.46
CA ALA A 71 -10.18 3.28 -10.24
C ALA A 71 -9.23 2.09 -10.47
N GLY A 72 -9.39 1.33 -11.56
CA GLY A 72 -8.49 0.24 -11.92
C GLY A 72 -7.05 0.69 -12.22
N LEU A 73 -6.88 1.85 -12.86
CA LEU A 73 -5.57 2.47 -13.06
C LEU A 73 -4.94 2.84 -11.71
N ALA A 74 -5.71 3.51 -10.83
CA ALA A 74 -5.23 3.84 -9.49
C ALA A 74 -4.89 2.60 -8.67
N SER A 75 -5.72 1.54 -8.71
CA SER A 75 -5.45 0.24 -8.08
C SER A 75 -4.13 -0.35 -8.57
N SER A 76 -3.87 -0.30 -9.88
CA SER A 76 -2.64 -0.82 -10.49
C SER A 76 -1.41 -0.05 -10.00
N VAL A 77 -1.46 1.27 -9.99
CA VAL A 77 -0.36 2.12 -9.49
C VAL A 77 -0.13 1.91 -7.99
N LEU A 78 -1.18 1.93 -7.17
CA LEU A 78 -1.07 1.66 -5.73
C LEU A 78 -0.55 0.25 -5.43
N GLY A 79 -0.91 -0.73 -6.26
CA GLY A 79 -0.38 -2.09 -6.20
C GLY A 79 1.11 -2.15 -6.54
N LEU A 80 1.54 -1.46 -7.61
CA LEU A 80 2.95 -1.36 -7.98
C LEU A 80 3.77 -0.72 -6.86
N MET A 81 3.24 0.35 -6.24
CA MET A 81 3.86 0.97 -5.07
C MET A 81 3.93 0.00 -3.90
N SER A 82 2.90 -0.81 -3.68
CA SER A 82 2.93 -1.84 -2.64
C SER A 82 4.01 -2.88 -2.90
N TRP A 83 4.17 -3.35 -4.14
CA TRP A 83 5.25 -4.27 -4.51
C TRP A 83 6.63 -3.65 -4.30
N PHE A 84 6.81 -2.40 -4.71
CA PHE A 84 8.07 -1.69 -4.55
C PHE A 84 8.41 -1.48 -3.06
N LEU A 85 7.44 -1.08 -2.23
CA LEU A 85 7.63 -0.96 -0.78
C LEU A 85 7.94 -2.32 -0.13
N LEU A 86 7.32 -3.41 -0.58
CA LEU A 86 7.66 -4.75 -0.11
C LEU A 86 9.08 -5.14 -0.49
N LEU A 87 9.53 -4.83 -1.70
CA LEU A 87 10.91 -5.02 -2.13
C LEU A 87 11.86 -4.23 -1.22
N LEU A 88 11.59 -2.94 -0.96
CA LEU A 88 12.40 -2.11 -0.07
C LEU A 88 12.43 -2.67 1.36
N LEU A 89 11.31 -3.18 1.86
CA LEU A 89 11.23 -3.83 3.17
C LEU A 89 12.11 -5.07 3.22
N VAL A 90 12.01 -5.96 2.23
CA VAL A 90 12.85 -7.17 2.13
C VAL A 90 14.32 -6.80 2.05
N MET A 91 14.68 -5.83 1.20
CA MET A 91 16.05 -5.34 1.08
C MET A 91 16.56 -4.75 2.39
N SER A 92 15.73 -4.04 3.15
CA SER A 92 16.09 -3.47 4.46
C SER A 92 16.28 -4.56 5.53
N VAL A 93 15.45 -5.60 5.53
CA VAL A 93 15.59 -6.73 6.46
C VAL A 93 16.84 -7.55 6.14
N ILE A 94 17.16 -7.76 4.87
CA ILE A 94 18.35 -8.51 4.45
C ILE A 94 19.61 -7.66 4.66
N ARG A 95 19.66 -6.46 4.10
CA ARG A 95 20.87 -5.63 4.11
C ARG A 95 21.10 -4.87 5.39
N GLY A 96 20.10 -4.61 6.22
CA GLY A 96 20.29 -3.86 7.46
C GLY A 96 21.01 -4.70 8.53
N PRO A 97 20.29 -5.60 9.23
CA PRO A 97 20.88 -6.47 10.25
C PRO A 97 22.02 -7.34 9.72
N PHE A 98 21.93 -7.81 8.48
CA PHE A 98 22.90 -8.75 7.90
C PHE A 98 23.91 -8.08 6.95
N TYR A 99 24.04 -6.74 6.94
CA TYR A 99 24.99 -6.02 6.08
C TYR A 99 26.38 -6.66 6.08
N GLY A 100 26.90 -6.91 7.30
CA GLY A 100 28.24 -7.46 7.47
C GLY A 100 28.39 -8.89 6.96
N LEU A 101 27.32 -9.66 6.78
CA LEU A 101 27.36 -11.00 6.18
C LEU A 101 27.23 -10.97 4.66
N VAL A 102 26.53 -9.97 4.12
CA VAL A 102 26.26 -9.84 2.68
C VAL A 102 27.43 -9.18 1.95
N GLU A 103 28.11 -8.22 2.58
CA GLU A 103 29.23 -7.48 1.97
C GLU A 103 30.52 -7.74 2.76
N PRO A 104 31.47 -8.56 2.25
CA PRO A 104 32.68 -8.95 2.98
C PRO A 104 33.82 -7.91 2.95
N GLY A 105 33.73 -6.90 2.08
CA GLY A 105 34.75 -5.84 1.92
C GLY A 105 35.62 -6.02 0.67
N PRO A 106 36.58 -5.09 0.42
CA PRO A 106 37.10 -4.08 1.36
C PRO A 106 36.19 -2.85 1.53
N TYR A 107 36.10 -2.33 2.75
CA TYR A 107 35.37 -1.08 3.04
C TYR A 107 36.31 0.11 2.83
N GLY A 108 35.98 0.96 1.85
CA GLY A 108 36.78 2.14 1.51
C GLY A 108 36.43 3.37 2.35
N ALA A 109 37.23 4.43 2.24
CA ALA A 109 36.96 5.71 2.92
C ALA A 109 35.64 6.38 2.48
N GLY A 110 35.11 6.02 1.30
CA GLY A 110 33.82 6.48 0.80
C GLY A 110 32.62 5.66 1.30
N THR A 111 32.84 4.59 2.08
CA THR A 111 31.75 3.76 2.61
C THR A 111 31.02 4.50 3.74
N TRP A 112 29.69 4.53 3.65
CA TRP A 112 28.85 5.08 4.71
C TRP A 112 29.07 4.33 6.01
N GLY A 113 29.45 5.04 7.08
CA GLY A 113 29.87 4.43 8.35
C GLY A 113 31.39 4.25 8.50
N GLY A 114 32.18 4.73 7.53
CA GLY A 114 33.64 4.74 7.60
C GLY A 114 34.30 3.44 7.12
N PRO A 115 35.64 3.36 7.21
CA PRO A 115 36.42 2.27 6.61
C PRO A 115 36.34 0.95 7.40
N THR A 116 35.46 0.86 8.41
CA THR A 116 35.34 -0.32 9.26
C THR A 116 34.04 -1.06 8.97
N ARG A 117 34.08 -2.39 9.05
CA ARG A 117 32.89 -3.25 8.94
C ARG A 117 31.81 -2.88 9.94
N ALA A 118 32.21 -2.61 11.18
CA ALA A 118 31.30 -2.28 12.28
C ALA A 118 30.58 -0.94 12.04
N GLY A 119 31.32 0.08 11.59
CA GLY A 119 30.73 1.38 11.28
C GLY A 119 29.80 1.32 10.07
N ALA A 120 30.20 0.61 9.01
CA ALA A 120 29.35 0.38 7.84
C ALA A 120 28.07 -0.38 8.21
N TRP A 121 28.19 -1.45 9.01
CA TRP A 121 27.04 -2.18 9.54
C TRP A 121 26.12 -1.28 10.38
N ALA A 122 26.67 -0.47 11.28
CA ALA A 122 25.88 0.37 12.18
C ALA A 122 25.00 1.36 11.41
N VAL A 123 25.53 1.98 10.35
CA VAL A 123 24.75 2.89 9.50
C VAL A 123 23.64 2.16 8.75
N HIS A 124 23.93 1.01 8.15
CA HIS A 124 22.92 0.25 7.41
C HIS A 124 21.83 -0.31 8.33
N ALA A 125 22.19 -0.77 9.53
CA ALA A 125 21.23 -1.16 10.56
C ALA A 125 20.38 0.03 11.00
N ALA A 126 21.00 1.18 11.29
CA ALA A 126 20.31 2.39 11.73
C ALA A 126 19.33 2.95 10.69
N VAL A 127 19.66 2.89 9.39
CA VAL A 127 18.77 3.29 8.31
C VAL A 127 17.66 2.26 8.06
N SER A 128 17.96 0.96 8.21
CA SER A 128 16.98 -0.09 7.93
C SER A 128 15.88 -0.18 8.99
N ILE A 129 16.18 0.07 10.26
CA ILE A 129 15.19 0.03 11.35
C ILE A 129 13.98 0.95 11.08
N PRO A 130 14.13 2.26 10.81
CA PRO A 130 12.98 3.12 10.54
C PRO A 130 12.23 2.69 9.28
N ILE A 131 12.91 2.20 8.25
CA ILE A 131 12.26 1.68 7.04
C ILE A 131 11.39 0.45 7.36
N ILE A 132 11.93 -0.51 8.12
CA ILE A 132 11.23 -1.73 8.55
C ILE A 132 9.98 -1.38 9.37
N VAL A 133 10.09 -0.38 10.24
CA VAL A 133 8.97 0.08 11.06
C VAL A 133 7.94 0.83 10.23
N LEU A 134 8.34 1.76 9.36
CA LEU A 134 7.45 2.68 8.65
C LEU A 134 6.67 2.01 7.50
N ILE A 135 7.30 1.15 6.72
CA ILE A 135 6.68 0.57 5.52
C ILE A 135 5.34 -0.12 5.82
N PRO A 136 5.19 -0.95 6.87
CA PRO A 136 3.91 -1.54 7.23
C PRO A 136 2.79 -0.52 7.44
N PHE A 137 3.08 0.65 8.04
CA PHE A 137 2.09 1.72 8.21
C PHE A 137 1.74 2.39 6.88
N VAL A 138 2.70 2.59 5.99
CA VAL A 138 2.45 3.12 4.64
C VAL A 138 1.56 2.17 3.84
N LEU A 139 1.83 0.87 3.87
CA LEU A 139 1.00 -0.15 3.21
C LEU A 139 -0.43 -0.16 3.76
N ARG A 140 -0.61 0.03 5.08
CA ARG A 140 -1.92 0.22 5.70
C ARG A 140 -2.63 1.46 5.17
N GLY A 141 -1.91 2.58 5.05
CA GLY A 141 -2.42 3.82 4.49
C GLY A 141 -2.89 3.65 3.05
N ILE A 142 -2.10 2.97 2.20
CA ILE A 142 -2.46 2.64 0.81
C ILE A 142 -3.73 1.80 0.77
N ALA A 143 -3.83 0.76 1.58
CA ALA A 143 -5.03 -0.10 1.63
C ALA A 143 -6.29 0.69 2.06
N ALA A 144 -6.15 1.56 3.06
CA ALA A 144 -7.24 2.40 3.54
C ALA A 144 -7.67 3.43 2.50
N LEU A 145 -6.71 4.07 1.83
CA LEU A 145 -6.95 5.03 0.76
C LEU A 145 -7.64 4.37 -0.44
N HIS A 146 -7.16 3.19 -0.84
CA HIS A 146 -7.77 2.40 -1.91
C HIS A 146 -9.23 2.03 -1.56
N ALA A 147 -9.49 1.53 -0.34
CA ALA A 147 -10.84 1.21 0.09
C ALA A 147 -11.77 2.44 0.10
N ALA A 148 -11.25 3.61 0.48
CA ALA A 148 -12.00 4.86 0.41
C ALA A 148 -12.28 5.30 -1.04
N LEU A 149 -11.32 5.12 -1.95
CA LEU A 149 -11.49 5.39 -3.37
C LEU A 149 -12.59 4.52 -3.98
N ILE A 150 -12.56 3.20 -3.73
CA ILE A 150 -13.58 2.28 -4.24
C ILE A 150 -14.96 2.66 -3.71
N ARG A 151 -15.10 2.94 -2.40
CA ARG A 151 -16.37 3.45 -1.82
C ARG A 151 -16.89 4.69 -2.55
N LYS A 152 -16.00 5.65 -2.86
CA LYS A 152 -16.35 6.86 -3.58
C LYS A 152 -16.87 6.57 -5.00
N VAL A 153 -16.24 5.64 -5.71
CA VAL A 153 -16.61 5.24 -7.09
C VAL A 153 -18.03 4.65 -7.13
N TYR A 154 -18.41 3.87 -6.14
CA TYR A 154 -19.76 3.30 -6.01
C TYR A 154 -20.79 4.22 -5.32
N GLY A 155 -20.46 5.51 -5.17
CA GLY A 155 -21.38 6.52 -4.65
C GLY A 155 -21.57 6.53 -3.14
N VAL A 156 -20.78 5.76 -2.39
CA VAL A 156 -20.77 5.85 -0.93
C VAL A 156 -20.07 7.15 -0.52
N SER A 157 -20.70 7.91 0.38
CA SER A 157 -20.14 9.16 0.89
C SER A 157 -18.76 8.90 1.52
N THR A 158 -17.76 9.60 1.02
CA THR A 158 -16.40 9.59 1.54
C THR A 158 -15.86 11.01 1.59
N ALA A 159 -14.76 11.20 2.32
CA ALA A 159 -14.18 12.51 2.47
C ALA A 159 -13.73 13.08 1.11
N ARG A 160 -13.91 14.40 0.92
CA ARG A 160 -13.59 15.07 -0.36
C ARG A 160 -12.11 14.94 -0.72
N TRP A 161 -11.24 14.82 0.27
CA TRP A 161 -9.78 14.68 0.11
C TRP A 161 -9.31 13.33 -0.44
N VAL A 162 -10.17 12.30 -0.47
CA VAL A 162 -9.77 10.95 -0.93
C VAL A 162 -9.20 10.98 -2.34
N LEU A 163 -9.89 11.66 -3.26
CA LEU A 163 -9.47 11.73 -4.67
C LEU A 163 -8.14 12.49 -4.84
N PRO A 164 -7.98 13.73 -4.32
CA PRO A 164 -6.69 14.42 -4.45
C PRO A 164 -5.56 13.68 -3.72
N ALA A 165 -5.82 13.04 -2.58
CA ALA A 165 -4.80 12.22 -1.91
C ALA A 165 -4.40 10.99 -2.74
N THR A 166 -5.35 10.29 -3.36
CA THR A 166 -5.04 9.20 -4.30
C THR A 166 -4.17 9.68 -5.44
N ILE A 167 -4.53 10.82 -6.06
CA ILE A 167 -3.75 11.39 -7.17
C ILE A 167 -2.33 11.74 -6.71
N ALA A 168 -2.19 12.42 -5.57
CA ALA A 168 -0.90 12.80 -5.02
C ALA A 168 -0.03 11.58 -4.68
N VAL A 169 -0.60 10.54 -4.07
CA VAL A 169 0.13 9.29 -3.75
C VAL A 169 0.53 8.55 -5.01
N CYS A 170 -0.34 8.45 -6.02
CA CYS A 170 0.00 7.82 -7.30
C CYS A 170 1.12 8.58 -8.01
N ALA A 171 1.00 9.92 -8.13
CA ALA A 171 2.00 10.74 -8.80
C ALA A 171 3.34 10.74 -8.06
N GLY A 172 3.32 11.00 -6.75
CA GLY A 172 4.53 10.99 -5.92
C GLY A 172 5.20 9.61 -5.88
N GLY A 173 4.40 8.54 -5.78
CA GLY A 173 4.89 7.17 -5.83
C GLY A 173 5.55 6.83 -7.18
N MET A 174 4.92 7.19 -8.30
CA MET A 174 5.50 6.97 -9.63
C MET A 174 6.81 7.74 -9.82
N LEU A 175 6.87 9.01 -9.38
CA LEU A 175 8.10 9.80 -9.44
C LEU A 175 9.21 9.17 -8.60
N PHE A 176 8.88 8.71 -7.39
CA PHE A 176 9.84 8.04 -6.51
C PHE A 176 10.35 6.73 -7.14
N PHE A 177 9.45 5.88 -7.62
CA PHE A 177 9.81 4.64 -8.32
C PHE A 177 10.66 4.89 -9.56
N TRP A 178 10.30 5.89 -10.37
CA TRP A 178 11.09 6.31 -11.53
C TRP A 178 12.50 6.76 -11.13
N SER A 179 12.61 7.62 -10.10
CA SER A 179 13.89 8.10 -9.60
C SER A 179 14.78 6.98 -9.07
N TRP A 180 14.19 5.91 -8.55
CA TRP A 180 14.91 4.71 -8.12
C TRP A 180 15.44 3.91 -9.32
N ILE A 181 14.64 3.72 -10.37
CA ILE A 181 15.10 3.03 -11.59
C ILE A 181 16.28 3.77 -12.23
N GLN A 182 16.27 5.10 -12.22
CA GLN A 182 17.36 5.91 -12.76
C GLN A 182 18.68 5.78 -11.98
N GLN A 183 18.66 5.19 -10.77
CA GLN A 183 19.85 4.94 -9.95
C GLN A 183 20.45 3.54 -10.17
N LEU A 184 19.73 2.63 -10.84
CA LEU A 184 20.19 1.27 -11.16
C LEU A 184 21.11 1.29 -12.38
#